data_AF-A0A931EGG4-F1
#
_entry.id   AF-A0A931EGG4-F1
#
_cell.length_a   1.000
_cell.length_b   1.000
_cell.length_c   1.000
_cell.angle_alpha   90.00
_cell.angle_beta   90.00
_cell.angle_gamma   90.00
#
_symmetry.space_group_name_H-M   'P 1'
#
loop_
_entity.id
_entity.type
_entity.pdbx_description
1 polymer ?
#
loop_
_entity_poly.entity_id
_entity_poly.type
_entity_poly.pdbx_seq_one_letter_code
_entity_poly.pdbx_strand_id
1 'polypeptide(L)'
;PDRNDEVSPDLPSLSALLNVAIDVAKAGGRRTLEFFGGRVEAETKQDGSPVTSADRESEDEMRRKILHAFPSHTIIGEEKGLTQGDSRIRWIIDPLDLHSAPAERAIPELPAPSVS
;
A
#
# COMPACT_ATOMS: atom_id res chain seq x y z
N PRO A 1 1.36 -37.43 4.70
CA PRO A 1 2.15 -36.68 5.69
C PRO A 1 1.77 -35.19 5.62
N ASP A 2 0.99 -34.77 6.61
CA ASP A 2 0.52 -33.40 6.80
C ASP A 2 1.71 -32.44 6.92
N ARG A 3 1.74 -31.37 6.12
CA ARG A 3 2.86 -30.41 6.00
C ARG A 3 2.63 -29.14 6.83
N ASN A 4 1.85 -29.20 7.91
CA ASN A 4 1.32 -27.99 8.53
C ASN A 4 1.93 -27.54 9.87
N ASP A 5 2.86 -28.26 10.50
CA ASP A 5 3.23 -27.93 11.89
C ASP A 5 4.71 -27.60 12.20
N GLU A 6 5.61 -27.47 11.22
CA GLU A 6 6.96 -26.91 11.48
C GLU A 6 6.98 -25.38 11.28
N VAL A 7 6.09 -24.67 11.99
CA VAL A 7 6.33 -23.24 12.24
C VAL A 7 7.47 -23.17 13.25
N SER A 8 8.68 -22.92 12.75
CA SER A 8 9.87 -22.65 13.58
C SER A 8 9.50 -21.72 14.74
N PRO A 9 9.90 -22.05 15.99
CA PRO A 9 9.41 -21.43 17.22
C PRO A 9 9.69 -19.91 17.34
N ASP A 10 10.51 -19.37 16.44
CA ASP A 10 10.93 -17.97 16.43
C ASP A 10 10.09 -17.09 15.49
N LEU A 11 9.07 -17.64 14.83
CA LEU A 11 8.18 -16.87 13.97
C LEU A 11 6.98 -16.31 14.75
N PRO A 12 6.55 -15.06 14.46
CA PRO A 12 5.30 -14.53 15.01
C PRO A 12 4.11 -15.43 14.66
N SER A 13 3.16 -15.54 15.59
CA SER A 13 1.92 -16.27 15.33
C SER A 13 1.14 -15.64 14.17
N LEU A 14 0.31 -16.44 13.49
CA LEU A 14 -0.55 -15.94 12.41
C LEU A 14 -1.46 -14.80 12.90
N SER A 15 -1.98 -14.89 14.13
CA SER A 15 -2.78 -13.83 14.72
C SER A 15 -2.00 -12.53 14.93
N ALA A 16 -0.72 -12.61 15.33
CA ALA A 16 0.12 -11.42 15.46
C ALA A 16 0.38 -10.76 14.09
N LEU A 17 0.68 -11.56 13.06
CA LEU A 17 0.84 -11.07 11.69
C LEU A 17 -0.44 -10.43 11.17
N LEU A 18 -1.59 -11.08 11.36
CA LEU A 18 -2.89 -10.57 10.92
C LEU A 18 -3.24 -9.25 11.58
N ASN A 19 -3.01 -9.11 12.90
CA ASN A 19 -3.29 -7.87 13.61
C ASN A 19 -2.45 -6.71 13.05
N VAL A 20 -1.17 -6.94 12.80
CA VAL A 20 -0.30 -5.93 12.17
C VAL A 20 -0.76 -5.62 10.75
N ALA A 21 -1.15 -6.63 9.97
CA ALA A 21 -1.64 -6.42 8.61
C ALA A 21 -2.91 -5.54 8.58
N ILE A 22 -3.86 -5.77 9.50
CA ILE A 22 -5.06 -4.95 9.64
C ILE A 22 -4.69 -3.50 10.00
N ASP A 23 -3.77 -3.31 10.94
CA ASP A 23 -3.34 -1.98 11.37
C ASP A 23 -2.59 -1.23 10.27
N VAL A 24 -1.77 -1.94 9.50
CA VAL A 24 -1.06 -1.41 8.32
C VAL A 24 -2.05 -0.97 7.25
N ALA A 25 -3.02 -1.82 6.90
CA ALA A 25 -4.04 -1.49 5.91
C ALA A 25 -4.88 -0.27 6.30
N LYS A 26 -5.31 -0.20 7.57
CA LYS A 26 -6.04 0.97 8.09
C LYS A 26 -5.20 2.24 8.06
N ALA A 27 -3.91 2.13 8.36
CA ALA A 27 -3.01 3.27 8.37
C ALA A 27 -2.76 3.82 6.97
N GLY A 28 -2.50 2.95 6.00
CA GLY A 28 -2.38 3.33 4.58
C GLY A 28 -3.66 4.00 4.09
N GLY A 29 -4.82 3.37 4.30
CA GLY A 29 -6.11 3.95 3.91
C GLY A 29 -6.40 5.31 4.54
N ARG A 30 -6.04 5.53 5.81
CA ARG A 30 -6.17 6.84 6.46
C ARG A 30 -5.26 7.88 5.81
N ARG A 31 -4.01 7.53 5.48
CA ARG A 31 -3.08 8.44 4.81
C ARG A 31 -3.61 8.84 3.45
N THR A 32 -4.04 7.87 2.65
CA THR A 32 -4.70 8.13 1.36
C THR A 32 -5.88 9.09 1.49
N LEU A 33 -6.75 8.91 2.49
CA LEU A 33 -7.91 9.77 2.71
C LEU A 33 -7.54 11.21 3.11
N GLU A 34 -6.36 11.46 3.67
CA GLU A 34 -5.89 12.84 3.98
C GLU A 34 -5.67 13.66 2.70
N PHE A 35 -5.42 12.99 1.57
CA PHE A 35 -5.27 13.62 0.25
C PHE A 35 -6.60 13.71 -0.52
N PHE A 36 -7.67 13.10 -0.02
CA PHE A 36 -8.97 13.11 -0.68
C PHE A 36 -9.62 14.51 -0.66
N GLY A 37 -10.03 15.00 -1.83
CA GLY A 37 -10.62 16.33 -1.98
C GLY A 37 -9.60 17.48 -2.09
N GLY A 38 -8.30 17.18 -2.01
CA GLY A 38 -7.21 18.10 -2.31
C GLY A 38 -6.69 17.98 -3.75
N ARG A 39 -5.85 18.93 -4.17
CA ARG A 39 -5.09 18.81 -5.42
C ARG A 39 -3.82 18.01 -5.11
N VAL A 40 -3.74 16.79 -5.61
CA VAL A 40 -2.57 15.91 -5.43
C VAL A 40 -1.79 15.94 -6.73
N GLU A 41 -0.50 16.28 -6.66
CA GLU A 41 0.36 16.23 -7.83
C GLU A 41 0.74 14.77 -8.10
N ALA A 42 0.51 14.35 -9.35
CA ALA A 42 0.95 13.05 -9.85
C ALA A 42 2.27 13.22 -10.58
N GLU A 43 3.25 12.41 -10.21
CA GLU A 43 4.48 12.19 -10.95
C GLU A 43 4.35 10.92 -11.80
N THR A 44 5.21 10.75 -12.79
CA THR A 44 5.23 9.55 -13.63
C THR A 44 6.47 8.72 -13.29
N LYS A 45 6.28 7.45 -12.93
CA LYS A 45 7.37 6.49 -12.71
C LYS A 45 8.08 6.17 -14.03
N GLN A 46 9.24 5.52 -13.95
CA GLN A 46 10.04 5.16 -15.13
C GLN A 46 9.31 4.24 -16.12
N ASP A 47 8.37 3.43 -15.63
CA ASP A 47 7.55 2.52 -16.44
C ASP A 47 6.28 3.19 -17.01
N GLY A 48 6.08 4.49 -16.76
CA GLY A 48 4.95 5.25 -17.26
C GLY A 48 3.72 5.24 -16.34
N SER A 49 3.75 4.53 -15.21
CA SER A 49 2.65 4.56 -14.24
C SER A 49 2.63 5.88 -13.45
N PRO A 50 1.44 6.43 -13.12
CA PRO A 50 1.34 7.59 -12.25
C PRO A 50 1.62 7.20 -10.79
N VAL A 51 2.25 8.11 -10.05
CA VAL A 51 2.44 8.02 -8.60
C VAL A 51 2.15 9.37 -7.99
N THR A 52 1.39 9.42 -6.92
CA THR A 52 1.09 10.65 -6.20
C THR A 52 1.85 10.72 -4.87
N SER A 53 1.84 11.89 -4.24
CA SER A 53 2.33 12.03 -2.86
C SER A 53 1.55 11.13 -1.90
N ALA A 54 0.26 10.85 -2.18
CA ALA A 54 -0.56 9.97 -1.37
C ALA A 54 -0.05 8.52 -1.39
N ASP A 55 0.34 8.00 -2.57
CA ASP A 55 0.89 6.64 -2.73
C ASP A 55 2.17 6.49 -1.89
N ARG A 56 3.09 7.44 -2.02
CA ARG A 56 4.39 7.42 -1.32
C ARG A 56 4.23 7.54 0.19
N GLU A 57 3.41 8.48 0.66
CA GLU A 57 3.20 8.69 2.10
C GLU A 57 2.43 7.55 2.75
N SER A 58 1.46 6.97 2.02
CA SER A 58 0.77 5.75 2.45
C SER A 58 1.76 4.59 2.60
N GLU A 59 2.62 4.37 1.60
CA GLU A 59 3.64 3.32 1.67
C GLU A 59 4.60 3.53 2.85
N ASP A 60 5.03 4.76 3.08
CA ASP A 60 5.94 5.10 4.17
C ASP A 60 5.34 4.78 5.54
N GLU A 61 4.08 5.14 5.75
CA GLU A 61 3.38 4.83 6.99
C GLU A 61 3.19 3.32 7.19
N MET A 62 2.88 2.59 6.11
CA MET A 62 2.77 1.13 6.11
C MET A 62 4.10 0.47 6.48
N ARG A 63 5.19 0.85 5.80
CA ARG A 63 6.56 0.37 6.08
C ARG A 63 6.96 0.64 7.53
N ARG A 64 6.73 1.85 8.01
CA ARG A 64 7.04 2.27 9.38
C ARG A 64 6.35 1.37 10.41
N LYS A 65 5.07 1.04 10.21
CA LYS A 65 4.31 0.16 11.11
C LYS A 65 4.80 -1.28 11.08
N ILE A 66 5.08 -1.81 9.89
CA ILE A 66 5.63 -3.17 9.76
C ILE A 66 6.98 -3.28 10.46
N LEU A 67 7.92 -2.36 10.18
CA LEU A 67 9.26 -2.39 10.77
C LEU A 67 9.26 -2.06 12.26
N HIS A 68 8.28 -1.31 12.75
CA HIS A 68 8.10 -1.08 14.19
C HIS A 68 7.70 -2.38 14.91
N ALA A 69 6.75 -3.14 14.35
CA ALA A 69 6.33 -4.41 14.92
C ALA A 69 7.35 -5.54 14.71
N PHE A 70 8.02 -5.52 13.55
CA PHE A 70 8.91 -6.58 13.10
C PHE A 70 10.17 -6.01 12.40
N PRO A 71 11.17 -5.56 13.16
CA PRO A 71 12.34 -4.86 12.61
C PRO A 71 13.18 -5.66 11.61
N SER A 72 13.15 -7.00 11.67
CA SER A 72 13.91 -7.89 10.80
C SER A 72 13.15 -8.35 9.56
N HIS A 73 11.88 -7.96 9.39
CA HIS A 73 11.07 -8.42 8.26
C HIS A 73 11.46 -7.73 6.95
N THR A 74 11.42 -8.50 5.86
CA THR A 74 11.61 -7.95 4.51
C THR A 74 10.31 -7.32 4.02
N ILE A 75 10.39 -6.19 3.31
CA ILE A 75 9.23 -5.53 2.70
C ILE A 75 9.49 -5.32 1.22
N ILE A 76 8.53 -5.68 0.38
CA ILE A 76 8.45 -5.30 -1.02
C ILE A 76 7.23 -4.41 -1.17
N GLY A 77 7.44 -3.15 -1.54
CA GLY A 77 6.35 -2.22 -1.86
C GLY A 77 6.43 -1.78 -3.30
N GLU A 78 5.30 -1.36 -3.84
CA GLU A 78 5.19 -0.88 -5.22
C GLU A 78 6.06 0.36 -5.47
N GLU A 79 6.10 1.31 -4.53
CA GLU A 79 6.73 2.61 -4.74
C GLU A 79 8.23 2.62 -4.43
N LYS A 80 8.63 1.98 -3.33
CA LYS A 80 10.02 2.00 -2.86
C LYS A 80 10.74 0.67 -3.04
N GLY A 81 10.09 -0.32 -3.65
CA GLY A 81 10.70 -1.61 -3.93
C GLY A 81 11.11 -2.36 -2.65
N LEU A 82 12.30 -2.95 -2.67
CA LEU A 82 12.78 -3.84 -1.61
C LEU A 82 13.40 -3.08 -0.43
N THR A 83 12.86 -3.29 0.77
CA THR A 83 13.58 -3.15 2.03
C THR A 83 14.02 -4.53 2.49
N GLN A 84 15.32 -4.80 2.43
CA GLN A 84 15.88 -6.09 2.82
C GLN A 84 15.87 -6.24 4.34
N GLY A 85 15.44 -7.41 4.81
CA GLY A 85 15.58 -7.85 6.20
C GLY A 85 16.09 -9.29 6.27
N ASP A 86 16.34 -9.77 7.49
CA ASP A 86 16.96 -11.08 7.74
C ASP A 86 15.94 -12.18 8.14
N SER A 87 14.65 -11.82 8.26
CA SER A 87 13.58 -12.76 8.56
C SER A 87 13.16 -13.58 7.34
N ARG A 88 12.65 -14.78 7.60
CA ARG A 88 11.97 -15.61 6.59
C ARG A 88 10.59 -15.07 6.18
N ILE A 89 10.07 -14.06 6.87
CA ILE A 89 8.78 -13.41 6.56
C ILE A 89 9.02 -12.19 5.68
N ARG A 90 8.22 -12.11 4.62
CA ARG A 90 8.20 -11.00 3.68
C ARG A 90 6.80 -10.41 3.58
N TRP A 91 6.73 -9.09 3.64
CA TRP A 91 5.51 -8.31 3.40
C TRP A 91 5.52 -7.81 1.97
N ILE A 92 4.41 -7.99 1.26
CA ILE A 92 4.18 -7.39 -0.05
C ILE A 92 3.07 -6.37 0.17
N ILE A 93 3.36 -5.09 -0.10
CA ILE A 93 2.46 -3.98 0.16
C ILE A 93 2.19 -3.19 -1.11
N ASP A 94 0.93 -2.78 -1.25
CA ASP A 94 0.42 -1.92 -2.31
C ASP A 94 -0.44 -0.86 -1.60
N PRO A 95 0.02 0.41 -1.54
CA PRO A 95 -0.65 1.46 -0.75
C PRO A 95 -1.92 2.00 -1.41
N LEU A 96 -1.98 1.92 -2.73
CA LEU A 96 -2.99 2.52 -3.58
C LEU A 96 -2.91 1.83 -4.93
N ASP A 97 -3.91 0.99 -5.20
CA ASP A 97 -4.00 0.28 -6.45
C ASP A 97 -4.48 1.23 -7.58
N LEU A 98 -3.58 2.09 -8.07
CA LEU A 98 -3.81 2.89 -9.26
C LEU A 98 -3.54 2.01 -10.48
N HIS A 99 -4.49 1.13 -10.80
CA HIS A 99 -4.58 0.58 -12.15
C HIS A 99 -4.66 1.76 -13.12
N SER A 100 -3.54 2.02 -13.80
CA SER A 100 -3.36 2.88 -14.97
C SER A 100 -4.67 3.19 -15.72
N ALA A 101 -5.42 4.19 -15.26
CA ALA A 101 -6.34 4.90 -16.12
C ALA A 101 -5.49 5.99 -16.77
N PRO A 102 -5.34 6.01 -18.11
CA PRO A 102 -4.69 7.13 -18.76
C PRO A 102 -5.38 8.42 -18.30
N ALA A 103 -4.58 9.47 -18.08
CA ALA A 103 -5.01 10.80 -17.60
C ALA A 103 -6.13 11.46 -18.45
N GLU A 104 -6.57 10.81 -19.53
CA GLU A 104 -7.66 11.24 -20.41
C GLU A 104 -9.08 10.87 -19.94
N ARG A 105 -9.29 9.99 -18.95
CA ARG A 105 -10.63 9.80 -18.38
C ARG A 105 -10.93 10.79 -17.26
N ALA A 106 -10.81 12.08 -17.60
CA ALA A 106 -11.66 13.08 -16.98
C ALA A 106 -13.11 12.61 -17.16
N ILE A 107 -13.88 12.61 -16.07
CA ILE A 107 -15.33 12.42 -16.12
C ILE A 107 -15.86 13.42 -17.15
N PRO A 108 -16.52 12.99 -18.25
CA PRO A 108 -17.11 13.94 -19.18
C PRO A 108 -18.12 14.78 -18.38
N GLU A 109 -18.01 16.12 -18.47
CA GLU A 109 -19.00 17.01 -17.88
C GLU A 109 -20.40 16.53 -18.28
N LEU A 110 -21.22 16.18 -17.28
CA LEU A 110 -22.61 15.89 -17.54
C LEU A 110 -23.24 17.16 -18.10
N PRO A 111 -23.88 17.11 -19.29
CA PRO A 111 -24.58 18.28 -19.80
C PRO A 111 -25.64 18.71 -18.77
N ALA A 112 -25.69 20.01 -18.50
CA ALA A 112 -26.67 20.57 -17.59
C ALA A 112 -28.09 20.13 -17.99
N PRO A 113 -28.98 19.83 -17.02
CA PRO A 113 -30.31 19.34 -17.34
C PRO A 113 -31.04 20.38 -18.19
N SER A 114 -31.47 19.97 -19.38
CA SER A 114 -32.35 20.76 -20.24
C SER A 114 -33.65 21.02 -19.48
N VAL A 115 -33.84 22.27 -19.04
CA VAL A 115 -35.11 22.72 -18.52
C VAL A 115 -36.05 22.91 -19.71
N SER A 116 -37.15 22.15 -19.74
CA SER A 116 -38.33 22.42 -20.55
C SER A 116 -39.53 22.52 -19.62
#